data_AF-A0A2V3HPZ7-F1
#
_entry.id   AF-A0A2V3HPZ7-F1
#
_cell.length_a   1.000
_cell.length_b   1.000
_cell.length_c   1.000
_cell.angle_alpha   90.00
_cell.angle_beta   90.00
_cell.angle_gamma   90.00
#
_symmetry.space_group_name_H-M   'P 1'
#
loop_
_entity.id
_entity.type
_entity.pdbx_description
1 polymer ?
#
loop_
_entity_poly.entity_id
_entity_poly.type
_entity_poly.pdbx_seq_one_letter_code
_entity_poly.pdbx_strand_id
1 'polypeptide(L)'
;RDECSGGIGGEIPRINPERNLAMYRALTSAMSDGLVASAHDCSDGGLAVALTECCFGADAGASADIAGLESDCSHLDEWGALFGESLGRILVSVAPGVSEDFAKAMEGNSCTLLGVVEESDDITVNYRDTEVLRASMAELKTSWQGALGGDA
;
A
#
# COMPACT_ATOMS: atom_id res chain seq x y z
N ARG A 1 17.35 -23.30 13.82
CA ARG A 1 17.59 -21.88 14.09
C ARG A 1 18.48 -21.42 12.96
N ASP A 2 17.85 -21.11 11.83
CA ASP A 2 18.56 -20.65 10.64
C ASP A 2 18.84 -19.17 10.86
N GLU A 3 20.11 -18.82 10.91
CA GLU A 3 20.57 -17.46 11.07
C GLU A 3 20.19 -16.69 9.81
N CYS A 4 19.37 -15.64 9.99
CA CYS A 4 19.02 -14.68 8.95
C CYS A 4 20.27 -14.31 8.13
N SER A 5 20.40 -14.87 6.93
CA SER A 5 21.16 -14.24 5.88
C SER A 5 20.40 -12.97 5.49
N GLY A 6 20.63 -11.90 6.25
CA GLY A 6 20.03 -10.59 5.98
C GLY A 6 20.23 -10.26 4.51
N GLY A 7 19.14 -9.99 3.81
CA GLY A 7 19.18 -9.53 2.43
C GLY A 7 19.98 -8.22 2.38
N ILE A 8 21.04 -8.21 1.58
CA ILE A 8 21.82 -7.01 1.34
C ILE A 8 20.99 -6.16 0.37
N GLY A 9 20.60 -4.97 0.84
CA GLY A 9 19.87 -3.98 0.04
C GLY A 9 20.55 -3.68 -1.30
N GLY A 10 19.72 -3.37 -2.30
CA GLY A 10 20.13 -2.97 -3.65
C GLY A 10 20.32 -1.46 -3.78
N GLU A 11 19.69 -0.85 -4.79
CA GLU A 11 19.72 0.60 -4.95
C GLU A 11 18.84 1.29 -3.91
N ILE A 12 19.41 2.29 -3.22
CA ILE A 12 18.69 3.11 -2.24
C ILE A 12 17.62 3.91 -2.99
N PRO A 13 16.35 3.92 -2.51
CA PRO A 13 15.31 4.71 -3.13
C PRO A 13 15.69 6.18 -3.25
N ARG A 14 15.52 6.73 -4.45
CA ARG A 14 15.75 8.15 -4.72
C ARG A 14 14.43 8.91 -4.67
N ILE A 15 14.47 10.10 -4.11
CA ILE A 15 13.34 11.02 -4.12
C ILE A 15 13.44 11.98 -5.31
N ASN A 16 12.32 12.19 -6.00
CA ASN A 16 12.13 13.34 -6.89
C ASN A 16 11.22 14.34 -6.16
N PRO A 17 11.77 15.41 -5.56
CA PRO A 17 11.00 16.34 -4.74
C PRO A 17 9.90 17.07 -5.51
N GLU A 18 10.14 17.41 -6.78
CA GLU A 18 9.18 18.14 -7.61
C GLU A 18 7.97 17.27 -7.92
N ARG A 19 8.22 16.02 -8.35
CA ARG A 19 7.16 15.02 -8.59
C ARG A 19 6.35 14.77 -7.32
N ASN A 20 7.01 14.51 -6.20
CA ASN A 20 6.33 14.19 -4.95
C ASN A 20 5.53 15.39 -4.42
N LEU A 21 6.06 16.61 -4.52
CA LEU A 21 5.34 17.82 -4.11
C LEU A 21 4.10 18.08 -4.98
N ALA A 22 4.16 17.82 -6.29
CA ALA A 22 3.01 17.91 -7.17
C ALA A 22 1.91 16.91 -6.75
N MET A 23 2.28 15.66 -6.49
CA MET A 23 1.38 14.61 -6.05
C MET A 23 0.77 14.92 -4.67
N TYR A 24 1.56 15.41 -3.71
CA TYR A 24 1.04 15.81 -2.39
C TYR A 24 0.04 16.96 -2.47
N ARG A 25 0.26 17.93 -3.36
CA ARG A 25 -0.69 19.03 -3.59
C ARG A 25 -1.99 18.53 -4.22
N ALA A 26 -1.91 17.66 -5.22
CA ALA A 26 -3.08 17.05 -5.85
C ALA A 26 -3.89 16.24 -4.81
N LEU A 27 -3.22 15.39 -4.03
CA LEU A 27 -3.85 14.60 -2.98
C LEU A 27 -4.50 15.49 -1.91
N THR A 28 -3.82 16.55 -1.46
CA THR A 28 -4.38 17.49 -0.47
C THR A 28 -5.62 18.21 -1.00
N SER A 29 -5.64 18.54 -2.30
CA SER A 29 -6.84 19.09 -2.94
C SER A 29 -7.98 18.06 -2.94
N ALA A 30 -7.71 16.83 -3.37
CA ALA A 30 -8.71 15.75 -3.40
C ALA A 30 -9.27 15.44 -1.99
N MET A 31 -8.43 15.50 -0.96
CA MET A 31 -8.86 15.41 0.45
C MET A 31 -9.79 16.57 0.83
N SER A 32 -9.45 17.79 0.44
CA SER A 32 -10.27 18.99 0.71
C SER A 32 -11.62 18.94 0.00
N ASP A 33 -11.68 18.29 -1.16
CA ASP A 33 -12.88 18.05 -1.95
C ASP A 33 -13.72 16.85 -1.46
N GLY A 34 -13.26 16.15 -0.40
CA GLY A 34 -13.97 15.01 0.20
C GLY A 34 -13.88 13.72 -0.60
N LEU A 35 -12.93 13.60 -1.52
CA LEU A 35 -12.76 12.43 -2.39
C LEU A 35 -12.01 11.27 -1.70
N VAL A 36 -11.31 11.55 -0.60
CA VAL A 36 -10.44 10.60 0.11
C VAL A 36 -11.10 10.13 1.41
N ALA A 37 -11.18 8.81 1.60
CA ALA A 37 -11.69 8.19 2.82
C ALA A 37 -10.56 7.93 3.83
N SER A 38 -9.41 7.44 3.38
CA SER A 38 -8.19 7.32 4.18
C SER A 38 -6.94 7.47 3.32
N ALA A 39 -5.82 7.83 3.94
CA ALA A 39 -4.50 7.86 3.31
C ALA A 39 -3.43 7.41 4.31
N HIS A 40 -2.50 6.59 3.85
CA HIS A 40 -1.40 6.04 4.64
C HIS A 40 -0.12 6.04 3.80
N ASP A 41 1.00 6.49 4.35
CA ASP A 41 2.27 6.42 3.63
C ASP A 41 2.77 4.97 3.52
N CYS A 42 3.55 4.67 2.48
CA CYS A 42 4.32 3.43 2.44
C CYS A 42 5.77 3.74 2.83
N SER A 43 6.15 3.29 4.02
CA SER A 43 7.47 3.47 4.60
C SER A 43 8.09 2.12 4.95
N ASP A 44 8.36 1.84 6.23
CA ASP A 44 9.02 0.62 6.68
C ASP A 44 8.15 -0.61 6.36
N GLY A 45 8.72 -1.60 5.68
CA GLY A 45 7.99 -2.79 5.22
C GLY A 45 7.08 -2.58 4.00
N GLY A 46 7.04 -1.37 3.44
CA GLY A 46 6.47 -1.10 2.12
C GLY A 46 4.94 -1.14 2.03
N LEU A 47 4.45 -1.50 0.85
CA LEU A 47 3.01 -1.53 0.53
C LEU A 47 2.28 -2.62 1.34
N ALA A 48 2.90 -3.78 1.52
CA ALA A 48 2.29 -4.89 2.25
C ALA A 48 1.95 -4.52 3.70
N VAL A 49 2.88 -3.86 4.38
CA VAL A 49 2.67 -3.38 5.76
C VAL A 49 1.66 -2.24 5.79
N ALA A 50 1.80 -1.23 4.92
CA ALA A 50 0.85 -0.12 4.88
C ALA A 50 -0.61 -0.57 4.60
N LEU A 51 -0.79 -1.53 3.68
CA LEU A 51 -2.10 -2.14 3.40
C LEU A 51 -2.66 -2.84 4.64
N THR A 52 -1.82 -3.62 5.31
CA THR A 52 -2.18 -4.36 6.53
C THR A 52 -2.57 -3.42 7.67
N GLU A 53 -1.81 -2.34 7.89
CA GLU A 53 -2.12 -1.34 8.93
C GLU A 53 -3.42 -0.58 8.62
N CYS A 54 -3.70 -0.29 7.35
CA CYS A 54 -4.99 0.25 6.93
C CYS A 54 -6.14 -0.72 7.26
N CYS A 55 -5.97 -2.01 6.99
CA CYS A 55 -6.93 -3.05 7.33
C CYS A 55 -7.18 -3.13 8.85
N PHE A 56 -6.13 -3.01 9.67
CA PHE A 56 -6.27 -2.97 11.13
C PHE A 56 -7.10 -1.79 11.63
N GLY A 57 -6.89 -0.62 11.04
CA GLY A 57 -7.61 0.62 11.39
C GLY A 57 -9.08 0.61 10.96
N ALA A 58 -9.40 -0.12 9.89
CA ALA A 58 -10.75 -0.29 9.37
C ALA A 58 -11.51 -1.49 9.94
N ASP A 59 -10.81 -2.43 10.59
CA ASP A 59 -11.34 -3.74 11.00
C ASP A 59 -11.97 -4.50 9.81
N ALA A 60 -11.26 -4.49 8.68
CA ALA A 60 -11.71 -5.00 7.39
C ALA A 60 -10.56 -5.65 6.62
N GLY A 61 -10.90 -6.49 5.66
CA GLY A 61 -9.97 -7.16 4.75
C GLY A 61 -9.77 -6.37 3.45
N ALA A 62 -8.99 -6.93 2.53
CA ALA A 62 -8.74 -6.31 1.24
C ALA A 62 -8.39 -7.34 0.16
N SER A 63 -8.75 -7.01 -1.08
CA SER A 63 -8.29 -7.71 -2.27
C SER A 63 -7.57 -6.73 -3.18
N ALA A 64 -6.29 -6.97 -3.44
CA ALA A 64 -5.43 -6.11 -4.24
C ALA A 64 -4.73 -6.89 -5.36
N ASP A 65 -4.46 -6.22 -6.47
CA ASP A 65 -3.60 -6.66 -7.57
C ASP A 65 -2.48 -5.62 -7.78
N ILE A 66 -1.23 -6.07 -7.68
CA ILE A 66 -0.04 -5.23 -7.81
C ILE A 66 0.53 -5.18 -9.23
N ALA A 67 -0.06 -5.87 -10.21
CA ALA A 67 0.43 -5.89 -11.60
C ALA A 67 0.49 -4.50 -12.24
N GLY A 68 -0.39 -3.57 -11.84
CA GLY A 68 -0.39 -2.19 -12.33
C GLY A 68 0.85 -1.38 -11.92
N LEU A 69 1.58 -1.81 -10.88
CA LEU A 69 2.75 -1.10 -10.35
C LEU A 69 4.01 -1.28 -11.22
N GLU A 70 4.06 -2.29 -12.09
CA GLU A 70 5.18 -2.53 -13.02
C GLU A 70 5.40 -1.35 -13.99
N SER A 71 4.34 -0.60 -14.30
CA SER A 71 4.38 0.52 -15.26
C SER A 71 5.37 1.62 -14.87
N ASP A 72 5.68 1.74 -13.58
CA ASP A 72 6.60 2.74 -13.04
C ASP A 72 8.06 2.25 -12.97
N CYS A 73 8.32 0.95 -13.09
CA CYS A 73 9.68 0.38 -13.01
C CYS A 73 9.78 -0.99 -13.69
N SER A 74 10.52 -1.07 -14.81
CA SER A 74 10.66 -2.28 -15.64
C SER A 74 11.38 -3.47 -15.00
N HIS A 75 11.92 -3.30 -13.80
CA HIS A 75 12.62 -4.33 -13.03
C HIS A 75 11.97 -4.61 -11.67
N LEU A 76 10.74 -4.13 -11.46
CA LEU A 76 10.00 -4.38 -10.24
C LEU A 76 9.40 -5.78 -10.28
N ASP A 77 9.88 -6.67 -9.42
CA ASP A 77 9.23 -7.96 -9.15
C ASP A 77 8.15 -7.82 -8.06
N GLU A 78 7.39 -8.89 -7.83
CA GLU A 78 6.27 -8.89 -6.90
C GLU A 78 6.71 -8.57 -5.46
N TRP A 79 7.91 -9.01 -5.06
CA TRP A 79 8.46 -8.76 -3.72
C TRP A 79 8.91 -7.31 -3.55
N GLY A 80 9.54 -6.72 -4.59
CA GLY A 80 9.88 -5.31 -4.62
C GLY A 80 8.64 -4.40 -4.61
N ALA A 81 7.56 -4.81 -5.28
CA ALA A 81 6.29 -4.08 -5.22
C ALA A 81 5.67 -4.09 -3.81
N LEU A 82 5.69 -5.25 -3.14
CA LEU A 82 5.13 -5.44 -1.80
C LEU A 82 5.98 -4.80 -0.70
N PHE A 83 7.28 -5.09 -0.66
CA PHE A 83 8.16 -4.78 0.47
C PHE A 83 9.20 -3.71 0.17
N GLY A 84 9.30 -3.23 -1.08
CA GLY A 84 10.16 -2.10 -1.39
C GLY A 84 9.71 -0.86 -0.62
N GLU A 85 10.66 -0.07 -0.11
CA GLU A 85 10.42 1.10 0.76
C GLU A 85 10.61 2.42 -0.02
N SER A 86 10.20 2.43 -1.29
CA SER A 86 10.37 3.61 -2.14
C SER A 86 9.61 4.82 -1.63
N LEU A 87 10.28 5.97 -1.59
CA LEU A 87 9.84 7.17 -0.90
C LEU A 87 8.67 7.89 -1.58
N GLY A 88 7.73 8.36 -0.76
CA GLY A 88 6.62 9.22 -1.18
C GLY A 88 5.51 8.49 -1.94
N ARG A 89 5.34 7.19 -1.69
CA ARG A 89 4.12 6.48 -2.07
C ARG A 89 3.09 6.64 -0.96
N ILE A 90 1.83 6.78 -1.35
CA ILE A 90 0.70 6.91 -0.43
C ILE A 90 -0.38 5.93 -0.89
N LEU A 91 -0.79 5.04 -0.01
CA LEU A 91 -1.96 4.20 -0.20
C LEU A 91 -3.20 5.01 0.18
N VAL A 92 -4.16 5.10 -0.73
CA VAL A 92 -5.38 5.90 -0.55
C VAL A 92 -6.59 5.01 -0.73
N SER A 93 -7.56 5.13 0.16
CA SER A 93 -8.90 4.55 -0.03
C SER A 93 -9.92 5.65 -0.33
N VAL A 94 -10.92 5.31 -1.13
CA VAL A 94 -12.02 6.19 -1.53
C VAL A 94 -13.34 5.42 -1.42
N ALA A 95 -14.45 6.14 -1.24
CA ALA A 95 -15.76 5.50 -1.19
C ALA A 95 -16.13 4.86 -2.56
N PRO A 96 -16.94 3.78 -2.56
CA PRO A 96 -17.49 3.23 -3.80
C PRO A 96 -18.17 4.31 -4.65
N GLY A 97 -17.82 4.39 -5.93
CA GLY A 97 -18.35 5.40 -6.86
C GLY A 97 -17.58 6.73 -6.92
N VAL A 98 -16.62 6.95 -6.02
CA VAL A 98 -15.76 8.15 -6.02
C VAL A 98 -14.44 7.92 -6.78
N SER A 99 -14.12 6.66 -7.12
CA SER A 99 -12.85 6.27 -7.72
C SER A 99 -12.51 7.00 -9.02
N GLU A 100 -13.49 7.22 -9.90
CA GLU A 100 -13.26 7.95 -11.16
C GLU A 100 -12.94 9.43 -10.93
N ASP A 101 -13.62 10.07 -9.98
CA ASP A 101 -13.40 11.49 -9.69
C ASP A 101 -12.08 11.70 -8.93
N PHE A 102 -11.71 10.77 -8.05
CA PHE A 102 -10.37 10.74 -7.46
C PHE A 102 -9.29 10.56 -8.53
N ALA A 103 -9.46 9.60 -9.46
CA ALA A 103 -8.51 9.39 -10.54
C ALA A 103 -8.32 10.63 -11.43
N LYS A 104 -9.41 11.36 -11.73
CA LYS A 104 -9.34 12.65 -12.43
C LYS A 104 -8.60 13.71 -11.61
N ALA A 105 -8.86 13.82 -10.31
CA ALA A 105 -8.16 14.76 -9.43
C ALA A 105 -6.65 14.47 -9.34
N MET A 106 -6.24 13.23 -9.56
CA MET A 106 -4.84 12.79 -9.56
C MET A 106 -4.19 12.81 -10.95
N GLU A 107 -4.91 13.20 -12.01
CA GLU A 107 -4.40 13.22 -13.39
C GLU A 107 -3.06 13.96 -13.49
N GLY A 108 -2.10 13.37 -14.22
CA GLY A 108 -0.73 13.87 -14.32
C GLY A 108 0.22 13.39 -13.22
N ASN A 109 -0.27 12.65 -12.22
CA ASN A 109 0.54 11.95 -11.22
C ASN A 109 0.44 10.41 -11.43
N SER A 110 1.42 9.65 -10.93
CA SER A 110 1.28 8.19 -10.86
C SER A 110 0.16 7.85 -9.86
N CYS A 111 -0.82 7.07 -10.33
CA CYS A 111 -1.98 6.65 -9.58
C CYS A 111 -2.48 5.33 -10.14
N THR A 112 -2.40 4.27 -9.34
CA THR A 112 -2.77 2.91 -9.73
C THR A 112 -3.87 2.40 -8.81
N LEU A 113 -4.98 1.96 -9.40
CA LEU A 113 -6.01 1.25 -8.65
C LEU A 113 -5.49 -0.14 -8.29
N LEU A 114 -5.34 -0.41 -7.00
CA LEU A 114 -4.89 -1.71 -6.51
C LEU A 114 -6.05 -2.70 -6.35
N GLY A 115 -7.22 -2.25 -5.88
CA GLY A 115 -8.34 -3.14 -5.64
C GLY A 115 -9.37 -2.56 -4.70
N VAL A 116 -9.92 -3.40 -3.82
CA VAL A 116 -11.07 -3.06 -2.97
C VAL A 116 -10.85 -3.46 -1.51
N VAL A 117 -11.45 -2.67 -0.62
CA VAL A 117 -11.62 -3.03 0.80
C VAL A 117 -12.86 -3.90 0.92
N GLU A 118 -12.79 -4.95 1.73
CA GLU A 118 -13.87 -5.93 1.88
C GLU A 118 -14.28 -6.10 3.35
N GLU A 119 -15.57 -6.31 3.60
CA GLU A 119 -16.07 -6.74 4.92
C GLU A 119 -15.73 -8.23 5.15
N SER A 120 -14.44 -8.51 5.29
CA SER A 120 -13.87 -9.84 5.48
C SER A 120 -12.67 -9.78 6.44
N ASP A 121 -12.17 -10.95 6.85
CA ASP A 121 -10.89 -11.05 7.58
C ASP A 121 -9.71 -11.34 6.64
N ASP A 122 -9.96 -11.61 5.36
CA ASP A 122 -8.92 -11.98 4.40
C ASP A 122 -8.23 -10.73 3.83
N ILE A 123 -6.90 -10.71 3.86
CA ILE A 123 -6.07 -9.80 3.08
C ILE A 123 -5.41 -10.61 1.98
N THR A 124 -5.75 -10.32 0.73
CA THR A 124 -5.23 -11.02 -0.45
C THR A 124 -4.52 -10.04 -1.38
N VAL A 125 -3.33 -10.44 -1.85
CA VAL A 125 -2.59 -9.72 -2.87
C VAL A 125 -2.23 -10.65 -4.01
N ASN A 126 -2.68 -10.27 -5.20
CA ASN A 126 -2.41 -10.96 -6.44
C ASN A 126 -1.37 -10.19 -7.26
N TYR A 127 -0.67 -10.92 -8.10
CA TYR A 127 0.11 -10.38 -9.21
C TYR A 127 -0.39 -11.07 -10.47
N ARG A 128 -1.29 -10.38 -11.19
CA ARG A 128 -2.05 -10.97 -12.31
C ARG A 128 -2.84 -12.20 -11.82
N ASP A 129 -2.66 -13.36 -12.46
CA ASP A 129 -3.37 -14.60 -12.11
C ASP A 129 -2.74 -15.38 -10.93
N THR A 130 -1.73 -14.82 -10.25
CA THR A 130 -1.01 -15.51 -9.18
C THR A 130 -1.31 -14.86 -7.83
N GLU A 131 -1.83 -15.63 -6.87
CA GLU A 131 -1.92 -15.22 -5.46
C GLU A 131 -0.49 -15.20 -4.87
N VAL A 132 -0.01 -14.01 -4.52
CA VAL A 132 1.33 -13.80 -3.96
C VAL A 132 1.29 -13.82 -2.44
N LEU A 133 0.22 -13.26 -1.86
CA LEU A 133 0.02 -13.19 -0.42
C LEU A 133 -1.44 -13.42 -0.07
N ARG A 134 -1.68 -14.24 0.96
CA ARG A 134 -2.97 -14.34 1.65
C ARG A 134 -2.73 -14.50 3.15
N ALA A 135 -3.43 -13.71 3.95
CA ALA A 135 -3.34 -13.77 5.40
C ALA A 135 -4.64 -13.31 6.07
N SER A 136 -4.84 -13.74 7.32
CA SER A 136 -5.91 -13.23 8.20
C SER A 136 -5.49 -11.89 8.80
N MET A 137 -6.36 -10.88 8.69
CA MET A 137 -6.22 -9.57 9.32
C MET A 137 -6.09 -9.73 10.84
N ALA A 138 -6.94 -10.55 11.47
CA ALA A 138 -6.89 -10.80 12.90
C ALA A 138 -5.58 -11.45 13.37
N GLU A 139 -5.05 -12.43 12.63
CA GLU A 139 -3.77 -13.08 12.96
C GLU A 139 -2.59 -12.11 12.83
N LEU A 140 -2.58 -11.30 11.76
CA LEU A 140 -1.55 -10.27 11.55
C LEU A 140 -1.63 -9.20 12.65
N LYS A 141 -2.83 -8.76 13.02
CA LYS A 141 -3.05 -7.75 14.07
C LYS A 141 -2.53 -8.26 15.42
N THR A 142 -2.82 -9.51 15.75
CA THR A 142 -2.31 -10.16 16.96
C THR A 142 -0.78 -10.20 16.97
N SER A 143 -0.17 -10.61 15.86
CA SER A 143 1.29 -10.68 15.75
C SER A 143 1.96 -9.31 15.86
N TRP A 144 1.38 -8.29 15.23
CA TRP A 144 1.86 -6.91 15.28
C TRP A 144 1.78 -6.32 16.69
N GLN A 145 0.67 -6.54 17.42
CA GLN A 145 0.51 -6.08 18.80
C GLN A 145 1.48 -6.77 19.77
N GLY A 146 1.70 -8.08 19.59
CA GLY A 146 2.62 -8.85 20.43
C GLY A 146 4.07 -8.38 20.34
N ALA A 147 4.50 -7.89 19.17
CA ALA A 147 5.83 -7.33 18.98
C ALA A 147 6.08 -6.02 19.75
N LEU A 148 5.01 -5.27 20.07
CA LEU A 148 5.07 -4.02 20.83
C LEU A 148 5.07 -4.24 22.35
N GLY A 149 5.09 -5.49 22.81
CA GLY A 149 4.99 -5.84 24.24
C GLY A 149 3.59 -5.61 24.82
N GLY A 150 2.57 -5.59 23.97
CA GLY A 150 1.17 -5.34 24.34
C GLY A 150 0.46 -6.52 25.01
N ASP A 151 1.18 -7.43 25.64
CA ASP A 151 0.58 -8.42 26.54
C ASP A 151 0.32 -7.74 27.90
N ALA A 152 -0.88 -7.20 28.07
CA ALA A 152 -1.46 -6.84 29.37
C ALA A 152 -2.95 -7.18 29.42
#